data_AF-A0A412MA34-F1
#
_entry.id   AF-A0A412MA34-F1
#
_cell.length_a   1.000
_cell.length_b   1.000
_cell.length_c   1.000
_cell.angle_alpha   90.00
_cell.angle_beta   90.00
_cell.angle_gamma   90.00
#
_symmetry.space_group_name_H-M   'P 1'
#
loop_
_entity.id
_entity.type
_entity.pdbx_description
1 polymer ?
#
loop_
_entity_poly.entity_id
_entity_poly.type
_entity_poly.pdbx_seq_one_letter_code
_entity_poly.pdbx_strand_id
1 'polypeptide(L)'
;MKTSSFKQAIEAQFDCLSKKVIKRAVKKGYRDMKRREKHECLFSDIPDYEQSRFGELDKYESDYTVFNILGIEVWVEDDQLSEALKTLTEKKRNIILLSYFMDMSDSEISEFIKIPRSNVQYHRTKTLEAMRKIMEERK
;
A
#
# COMPACT_ATOMS: atom_id res chain seq x y z
N MET A 1 -33.69 -2.75 -63.21
CA MET A 1 -32.78 -3.54 -64.06
C MET A 1 -32.55 -4.89 -63.40
N LYS A 2 -32.92 -6.01 -64.04
CA LYS A 2 -32.62 -7.36 -63.50
C LYS A 2 -31.12 -7.59 -63.64
N THR A 3 -30.42 -7.79 -62.53
CA THR A 3 -29.03 -8.25 -62.55
C THR A 3 -28.98 -9.66 -63.13
N SER A 4 -27.95 -9.98 -63.92
CA SER A 4 -27.73 -11.34 -64.44
C SER A 4 -27.75 -12.35 -63.30
N SER A 5 -28.35 -13.53 -63.52
CA SER A 5 -28.42 -14.63 -62.53
C SER A 5 -27.06 -14.95 -61.90
N PHE A 6 -25.99 -14.79 -62.66
CA PHE A 6 -24.61 -14.94 -62.19
C PHE A 6 -24.23 -13.90 -61.11
N LYS A 7 -24.57 -12.62 -61.31
CA LYS A 7 -24.27 -11.56 -60.36
C LYS A 7 -25.01 -11.77 -59.03
N GLN A 8 -26.26 -12.22 -59.10
CA GLN A 8 -27.05 -12.56 -57.91
C GLN A 8 -26.44 -13.73 -57.12
N ALA A 9 -25.90 -14.74 -57.83
CA ALA A 9 -25.20 -15.85 -57.20
C ALA A 9 -23.93 -15.41 -56.46
N ILE A 10 -23.13 -14.51 -57.06
CA ILE A 10 -21.93 -13.95 -56.42
C ILE A 10 -22.28 -13.13 -55.18
N GLU A 11 -23.31 -12.27 -55.26
CA GLU A 11 -23.78 -11.47 -54.12
C GLU A 11 -24.26 -12.38 -52.97
N ALA A 12 -25.02 -13.43 -53.27
CA ALA A 12 -25.49 -14.39 -52.27
C ALA A 12 -24.34 -15.20 -51.63
N GLN A 13 -23.32 -15.59 -52.41
CA GLN A 13 -22.14 -16.27 -51.88
C GLN A 13 -21.36 -15.37 -50.92
N PHE A 14 -21.14 -14.11 -51.30
CA PHE A 14 -20.46 -13.13 -50.46
C PHE A 14 -21.24 -12.86 -49.16
N ASP A 15 -22.55 -12.68 -49.25
CA ASP A 15 -23.42 -12.48 -48.07
C ASP A 15 -23.37 -13.68 -47.12
N CYS A 16 -23.45 -14.91 -47.66
CA CYS A 16 -23.34 -16.14 -46.89
C CYS A 16 -21.99 -16.24 -46.14
N LEU A 17 -20.88 -15.97 -46.85
CA LEU A 17 -19.54 -15.99 -46.27
C LEU A 17 -19.38 -14.92 -45.20
N SER A 18 -19.84 -13.70 -45.46
CA SER A 18 -19.77 -12.57 -44.51
C SER A 18 -20.54 -12.89 -43.23
N LYS A 19 -21.78 -13.38 -43.35
CA LYS A 19 -22.60 -13.83 -42.22
C LYS A 19 -21.92 -14.96 -41.45
N LYS A 20 -21.27 -15.91 -42.13
CA LYS A 20 -20.55 -17.02 -41.51
C LYS A 20 -19.34 -16.54 -40.71
N VAL A 21 -18.57 -15.59 -41.24
CA VAL A 21 -17.43 -14.98 -40.54
C VAL A 21 -17.91 -14.25 -39.28
N ILE A 22 -18.93 -13.41 -39.39
CA ILE A 22 -19.50 -12.67 -38.25
C ILE A 22 -19.99 -13.64 -37.15
N LYS A 23 -20.78 -14.65 -37.52
CA LYS A 23 -21.28 -15.66 -36.56
C LYS A 23 -20.13 -16.39 -35.85
N ARG A 24 -19.04 -16.71 -36.57
CA ARG A 24 -17.87 -17.36 -36.00
C ARG A 24 -17.08 -16.44 -35.08
N ALA A 25 -16.94 -15.16 -35.44
CA ALA A 25 -16.29 -14.16 -34.59
C ALA A 25 -17.04 -14.00 -33.26
N VAL A 26 -18.37 -13.87 -33.32
CA VAL A 26 -19.23 -13.81 -32.12
C VAL A 26 -19.06 -15.07 -31.26
N LYS A 27 -19.11 -16.27 -31.86
CA LYS A 27 -18.90 -17.53 -31.12
C LYS A 27 -17.49 -17.65 -30.54
N LYS A 28 -16.48 -17.10 -31.20
CA LYS A 28 -15.12 -17.02 -30.64
C LYS A 28 -15.09 -16.10 -29.43
N GLY A 29 -15.68 -14.90 -29.52
CA GLY A 29 -15.81 -13.97 -28.41
C GLY A 29 -16.43 -14.59 -27.17
N TYR A 30 -17.59 -15.26 -27.30
CA TYR A 30 -18.22 -15.96 -26.18
C TYR A 30 -17.35 -17.08 -25.58
N ARG A 31 -16.61 -17.83 -26.40
CA ARG A 31 -15.68 -18.84 -25.90
C ARG A 31 -14.52 -18.22 -25.14
N ASP A 32 -13.99 -17.11 -25.64
CA ASP A 32 -12.88 -16.40 -25.00
C ASP A 32 -13.32 -15.78 -23.67
N MET A 33 -14.52 -15.16 -23.61
CA MET A 33 -15.09 -14.64 -22.36
C MET A 33 -15.29 -15.75 -21.32
N LYS A 34 -15.91 -16.87 -21.70
CA LYS A 34 -16.11 -18.01 -20.80
C LYS A 34 -14.80 -18.64 -20.32
N ARG A 35 -13.72 -18.57 -21.12
CA ARG A 35 -12.40 -19.02 -20.70
C ARG A 35 -11.80 -18.08 -19.65
N ARG A 36 -11.95 -16.76 -19.83
CA ARG A 36 -11.48 -15.74 -18.88
C ARG A 36 -12.23 -15.83 -17.56
N GLU A 37 -13.56 -15.94 -17.58
CA GLU A 37 -14.39 -16.08 -16.36
C GLU A 37 -14.01 -17.25 -15.45
N LYS A 38 -13.30 -18.27 -15.96
CA LYS A 38 -12.79 -19.39 -15.13
C LYS A 38 -11.53 -19.05 -14.34
N HIS A 39 -10.82 -18.00 -14.73
CA HIS A 39 -9.49 -17.66 -14.24
C HIS A 39 -9.37 -16.20 -13.77
N GLU A 40 -10.28 -15.33 -14.19
CA GLU A 40 -10.31 -13.89 -13.89
C GLU A 40 -11.52 -13.61 -12.99
N CYS A 41 -11.33 -12.76 -11.98
CA CYS A 41 -12.39 -12.16 -11.18
C CYS A 41 -12.28 -10.64 -11.27
N LEU A 42 -13.34 -9.90 -10.96
CA LEU A 42 -13.27 -8.45 -10.91
C LEU A 42 -12.43 -8.04 -9.71
N PHE A 43 -11.68 -6.93 -9.84
CA PHE A 43 -10.97 -6.35 -8.70
C PHE A 43 -11.89 -6.05 -7.52
N SER A 44 -13.15 -5.67 -7.77
CA SER A 44 -14.16 -5.44 -6.74
C SER A 44 -14.55 -6.70 -5.95
N ASP A 45 -14.34 -7.88 -6.54
CA ASP A 45 -14.69 -9.16 -5.94
C ASP A 45 -13.52 -9.74 -5.12
N ILE A 46 -12.32 -9.14 -5.25
CA ILE A 46 -11.13 -9.52 -4.49
C ILE A 46 -11.21 -8.87 -3.11
N PRO A 47 -11.10 -9.63 -2.00
CA PRO A 47 -11.06 -9.05 -0.67
C PRO A 47 -9.90 -8.07 -0.48
N ASP A 48 -10.10 -7.01 0.30
CA ASP A 48 -9.09 -5.96 0.54
C ASP A 48 -7.75 -6.52 1.05
N TYR A 49 -7.78 -7.60 1.84
CA TYR A 49 -6.58 -8.24 2.37
C TYR A 49 -5.75 -8.99 1.31
N GLU A 50 -6.36 -9.42 0.21
CA GLU A 50 -5.62 -10.00 -0.92
C GLU A 50 -5.08 -8.89 -1.82
N GLN A 51 -5.85 -7.81 -1.99
CA GLN A 51 -5.40 -6.64 -2.74
C GLN A 51 -4.16 -6.00 -2.14
N SER A 52 -4.07 -5.93 -0.81
CA SER A 52 -2.91 -5.38 -0.11
C SER A 52 -1.62 -6.19 -0.33
N ARG A 53 -1.72 -7.42 -0.86
CA ARG A 53 -0.56 -8.28 -1.15
C ARG A 53 -0.02 -8.14 -2.57
N PHE A 54 -0.73 -7.46 -3.48
CA PHE A 54 -0.31 -7.35 -4.89
C PHE A 54 0.87 -6.41 -5.14
N GLY A 55 1.30 -5.67 -4.12
CA GLY A 55 2.50 -4.86 -4.18
C GLY A 55 3.12 -4.75 -2.79
N GLU A 56 4.10 -5.60 -2.51
CA GLU A 56 5.03 -5.36 -1.41
C GLU A 56 6.27 -4.68 -1.99
N LEU A 57 6.65 -3.54 -1.43
CA LEU A 57 7.94 -2.94 -1.71
C LEU A 57 8.99 -3.74 -0.95
N ASP A 58 10.10 -4.08 -1.62
CA ASP A 58 11.25 -4.65 -0.94
C ASP A 58 11.66 -3.71 0.20
N LYS A 59 11.77 -4.26 1.41
CA LYS A 59 12.26 -3.53 2.59
C LYS A 59 13.73 -3.82 2.77
N TYR A 60 14.58 -2.81 2.64
CA TYR A 60 16.01 -2.94 2.89
C TYR A 60 16.38 -2.31 4.22
N GLU A 61 17.39 -2.86 4.91
CA GLU A 61 17.90 -2.27 6.16
C GLU A 61 18.40 -0.83 5.96
N SER A 62 18.84 -0.48 4.74
CA SER A 62 19.25 0.88 4.36
C SER A 62 18.13 1.91 4.42
N ASP A 63 16.88 1.47 4.37
CA ASP A 63 15.71 2.34 4.32
C ASP A 63 15.27 2.77 5.72
N TYR A 64 15.95 2.27 6.77
CA TYR A 64 15.59 2.51 8.16
C TYR A 64 16.74 3.14 8.94
N THR A 65 16.41 4.13 9.77
CA THR A 65 17.28 4.56 10.87
C THR A 65 16.96 3.72 12.12
N VAL A 66 17.98 3.05 12.66
CA VAL A 66 17.84 2.22 13.87
C VAL A 66 18.23 3.00 15.12
N PHE A 67 17.36 2.97 16.13
CA PHE A 67 17.62 3.51 17.47
C PHE A 67 17.66 2.38 18.50
N ASN A 68 18.74 2.30 19.28
CA ASN A 68 18.84 1.34 20.37
C ASN A 68 18.38 1.99 21.69
N ILE A 69 17.42 1.34 22.35
CA ILE A 69 16.84 1.75 23.64
C ILE A 69 17.06 0.61 24.63
N LEU A 70 18.10 0.70 25.45
CA LEU A 70 18.38 -0.30 26.49
C LEU A 70 18.43 -1.74 25.95
N GLY A 71 18.95 -1.94 24.72
CA GLY A 71 19.03 -3.24 24.07
C GLY A 71 17.86 -3.57 23.14
N ILE A 72 16.85 -2.70 23.03
CA ILE A 72 15.73 -2.84 22.09
C ILE A 72 16.01 -1.98 20.86
N GLU A 73 15.98 -2.58 19.67
CA GLU A 73 16.13 -1.85 18.41
C GLU A 73 14.78 -1.39 17.87
N VAL A 74 14.66 -0.09 17.62
CA VAL A 74 13.49 0.54 17.01
C VAL A 74 13.86 1.09 15.65
N TRP A 75 13.11 0.66 14.64
CA TRP A 75 13.37 0.93 13.23
C TRP A 75 12.44 2.04 12.74
N VAL A 76 13.01 3.11 12.18
CA VAL A 76 12.25 4.27 11.71
C VAL A 76 12.52 4.48 10.23
N GLU A 77 11.48 4.34 9.40
CA GLU A 77 11.55 4.47 7.94
C GLU A 77 11.62 5.93 7.46
N ASP A 78 10.87 6.81 8.13
CA ASP A 78 10.77 8.20 7.70
C ASP A 78 12.04 8.98 8.07
N ASP A 79 12.76 9.45 7.05
CA ASP A 79 14.00 10.22 7.20
C ASP A 79 13.79 11.54 7.96
N GLN A 80 12.68 12.25 7.70
CA GLN A 80 12.41 13.53 8.34
C GLN A 80 12.15 13.34 9.84
N LEU A 81 11.40 12.29 10.20
CA LEU A 81 11.15 11.86 11.56
C LEU A 81 12.43 11.39 12.24
N SER A 82 13.23 10.59 11.56
CA SER A 82 14.52 10.10 12.05
C SER A 82 15.46 11.24 12.40
N GLU A 83 15.56 12.25 11.53
CA GLU A 83 16.35 13.43 11.79
C GLU A 83 15.80 14.27 12.95
N ALA A 84 14.48 14.44 13.05
CA ALA A 84 13.87 15.11 14.19
C ALA A 84 14.19 14.37 15.51
N LEU A 85 14.09 13.04 15.53
CA LEU A 85 14.43 12.20 16.68
C LEU A 85 15.91 12.29 17.07
N LYS A 86 16.83 12.43 16.10
CA LYS A 86 18.27 12.61 16.35
C LYS A 86 18.58 13.92 17.08
N THR A 87 17.77 14.98 16.90
CA THR A 87 17.97 16.26 17.61
C THR A 87 17.61 16.21 19.10
N LEU A 88 16.84 15.21 19.51
CA LEU A 88 16.38 15.07 20.89
C LEU A 88 17.47 14.48 21.79
N THR A 89 17.40 14.82 23.08
CA THR A 89 18.21 14.12 24.07
C THR A 89 17.76 12.67 24.21
N GLU A 90 18.69 11.76 24.51
CA GLU A 90 18.42 10.32 24.60
C GLU A 90 17.22 10.00 25.50
N LYS A 91 17.14 10.64 26.68
CA LYS A 91 16.01 10.47 27.62
C LYS A 91 14.66 10.82 26.97
N LYS A 92 14.59 11.95 26.25
CA LYS A 92 13.35 12.40 25.60
C LYS A 92 12.99 11.50 24.42
N ARG A 93 13.98 11.15 23.60
CA ARG A 93 13.83 10.24 22.47
C ARG A 93 13.30 8.88 22.91
N ASN A 94 13.90 8.29 23.95
CA ASN A 94 13.50 6.97 24.45
C ASN A 94 12.05 6.97 24.97
N ILE A 95 11.61 8.04 25.64
CA ILE A 95 10.21 8.16 26.08
C ILE A 95 9.25 8.17 24.88
N ILE A 96 9.57 8.90 23.81
CA ILE A 96 8.73 8.94 22.60
C ILE A 96 8.70 7.58 21.92
N LEU A 97 9.87 6.97 21.71
CA LEU A 97 9.97 5.69 21.02
C LEU A 97 9.23 4.59 21.79
N LEU A 98 9.40 4.49 23.11
CA LEU A 98 8.66 3.50 23.91
C LEU A 98 7.15 3.77 23.92
N SER A 99 6.72 5.03 23.93
CA SER A 99 5.29 5.37 23.98
C SER A 99 4.56 5.13 22.66
N TYR A 100 5.22 5.30 21.51
CA TYR A 100 4.55 5.28 20.19
C TYR A 100 4.97 4.12 19.29
N PHE A 101 6.19 3.60 19.44
CA PHE A 101 6.67 2.47 18.64
C PHE A 101 6.52 1.14 19.38
N MET A 102 6.49 1.16 20.72
CA MET A 102 6.33 -0.03 21.57
C MET A 102 4.98 -0.06 22.31
N ASP A 103 4.09 0.91 22.06
CA ASP A 103 2.78 1.05 22.71
C ASP A 103 2.79 0.99 24.24
N MET A 104 3.91 1.34 24.88
CA MET A 104 4.03 1.32 26.35
C MET A 104 3.32 2.51 26.98
N SER A 105 2.59 2.26 28.06
CA SER A 105 1.96 3.29 28.87
C SER A 105 2.97 4.10 29.69
N ASP A 106 2.57 5.28 30.18
CA ASP A 106 3.43 6.11 31.03
C ASP A 106 3.91 5.39 32.30
N SER A 107 3.11 4.45 32.82
CA SER A 107 3.48 3.66 34.00
C SER A 107 4.57 2.64 33.65
N GLU A 108 4.42 1.93 32.54
CA GLU A 108 5.41 0.95 32.07
C GLU A 108 6.73 1.63 31.71
N ILE A 109 6.68 2.79 31.04
CA ILE A 109 7.88 3.59 30.75
C ILE A 109 8.53 4.11 32.04
N SER A 110 7.73 4.51 33.02
CA SER A 110 8.21 4.96 34.34
C SER A 110 9.00 3.87 35.05
N GLU A 111 8.49 2.63 35.03
CA GLU A 111 9.17 1.46 35.59
C GLU A 111 10.42 1.09 34.80
N PHE A 112 10.34 1.13 33.46
CA PHE A 112 11.42 0.74 32.55
C PHE A 112 12.62 1.69 32.63
N ILE A 113 12.39 3.00 32.56
CA ILE A 113 13.44 4.03 32.62
C ILE A 113 13.77 4.44 34.08
N LYS A 114 12.97 3.99 35.06
CA LYS A 114 13.10 4.34 36.49
C LYS A 114 12.97 5.84 36.75
N ILE A 115 11.96 6.47 36.15
CA ILE A 115 11.61 7.88 36.39
C ILE A 115 10.15 8.02 36.77
N PRO A 116 9.74 9.03 37.56
CA PRO A 116 8.34 9.17 37.95
C PRO A 116 7.41 9.31 36.74
N ARG A 117 6.24 8.67 36.77
CA ARG A 117 5.20 8.75 35.73
C ARG A 117 4.87 10.19 35.31
N SER A 118 4.76 11.11 36.26
CA SER A 118 4.51 12.53 35.97
C SER A 118 5.61 13.16 35.11
N ASN A 119 6.86 12.72 35.28
CA ASN A 119 8.00 13.16 34.51
C ASN A 119 7.99 12.56 33.10
N VAL A 120 7.57 11.29 32.96
CA VAL A 120 7.32 10.66 31.66
C VAL A 120 6.31 11.46 30.86
N GLN A 121 5.15 11.75 31.45
CA GLN A 121 4.08 12.51 30.81
C GLN A 121 4.55 13.91 30.42
N TYR A 122 5.23 14.62 31.33
CA TYR A 122 5.78 15.95 31.06
C TYR A 122 6.78 15.93 29.90
N HIS A 123 7.74 15.00 29.93
CA HIS A 123 8.73 14.87 28.88
C HIS A 123 8.10 14.46 27.55
N ARG A 124 7.11 13.55 27.52
CA ARG A 124 6.39 13.18 26.30
C ARG A 124 5.74 14.41 25.67
N THR A 125 4.92 15.15 26.43
CA THR A 125 4.22 16.34 25.92
C THR A 125 5.20 17.40 25.42
N LYS A 126 6.23 17.74 26.22
CA LYS A 126 7.22 18.75 25.82
C LYS A 126 8.08 18.34 24.63
N THR A 127 8.35 17.05 24.50
CA THR A 127 9.11 16.53 23.36
C THR A 127 8.29 16.58 22.09
N LEU A 128 7.01 16.23 22.15
CA LEU A 128 6.09 16.36 21.01
C LEU A 128 5.93 17.81 20.56
N GLU A 129 5.77 18.76 21.49
CA GLU A 129 5.74 20.19 21.16
C GLU A 129 7.02 20.63 20.42
N ALA A 130 8.20 20.18 20.89
CA ALA A 130 9.47 20.50 20.26
C ALA A 130 9.63 19.84 18.88
N MET A 131 9.28 18.56 18.75
CA MET A 131 9.32 17.83 17.48
C MET A 131 8.40 18.47 16.45
N ARG A 132 7.19 18.86 16.86
CA ARG A 132 6.24 19.56 15.99
C ARG A 132 6.84 20.83 15.42
N LYS A 133 7.48 21.65 16.26
CA LYS A 133 8.14 22.88 15.81
C LYS A 133 9.28 22.58 14.81
N ILE A 134 10.13 21.59 15.11
CA ILE A 134 11.25 21.19 14.24
C ILE A 134 10.74 20.71 12.88
N MET A 135 9.65 19.93 12.86
CA MET A 135 9.09 19.39 11.63
C MET A 135 8.34 20.44 10.81
N GLU A 136 7.65 21.40 11.47
CA GLU A 136 6.99 22.53 10.80
C GLU A 136 7.99 23.53 10.20
N GLU A 137 9.15 23.75 10.84
CA GLU A 137 10.22 24.65 10.33
C GLU A 137 10.99 24.05 9.14
N ARG A 138 10.96 22.73 8.96
CA ARG A 138 11.62 22.00 7.86
C ARG A 138 10.70 21.72 6.67
N LYS A 139 9.51 22.31 6.67
CA LYS A 139 8.50 22.17 5.62
C LYS A 139 8.77 23.15 4.48
#